data_AF-A0A1I0W166-F1
#
_entry.id   AF-A0A1I0W166-F1
#
_cell.length_a   1.000
_cell.length_b   1.000
_cell.length_c   1.000
_cell.angle_alpha   90.00
_cell.angle_beta   90.00
_cell.angle_gamma   90.00
#
_symmetry.space_group_name_H-M   'P 1'
#
loop_
_entity.id
_entity.type
_entity.pdbx_description
1 polymer ?
#
loop_
_entity_poly.entity_id
_entity_poly.type
_entity_poly.pdbx_seq_one_letter_code
_entity_poly.pdbx_strand_id
1 'polypeptide(L)'
;MYKFRPISERMDRLHKRVRDRVIQTDSERAMIMTESYKKYGNAVPAIRLPKALYDICANMTLRVEDEDVLVCNMAKNFCGTAVNPNYSGIGWIPYQIRSGAWTLREDGLYHNPDTEEIRMTMAPEDYEAFCSIEEFWKGKTFTDIANSWTPDGYDELARLRCTHAVPGPFFVHLPAGHMTP
;
A
#
# COMPACT_ATOMS: atom_id res chain seq x y z
N MET A 1 -4.08 8.69 41.59
CA MET A 1 -3.51 7.73 40.61
C MET A 1 -4.69 7.04 39.93
N TYR A 2 -4.84 7.17 38.61
CA TYR A 2 -5.97 6.58 37.88
C TYR A 2 -5.83 5.06 37.81
N LYS A 3 -6.87 4.31 38.16
CA LYS A 3 -6.87 2.84 38.09
C LYS A 3 -7.48 2.40 36.77
N PHE A 4 -6.68 1.81 35.90
CA PHE A 4 -7.17 1.27 34.64
C PHE A 4 -8.15 0.11 34.88
N ARG A 5 -9.18 0.02 34.04
CA ARG A 5 -10.09 -1.13 34.01
C ARG A 5 -9.40 -2.32 33.35
N PRO A 6 -9.77 -3.56 33.71
CA PRO A 6 -9.26 -4.74 33.01
C PRO A 6 -9.70 -4.72 31.54
N ILE A 7 -8.87 -5.30 30.67
CA ILE A 7 -9.22 -5.52 29.27
C ILE A 7 -10.32 -6.59 29.18
N SER A 8 -11.28 -6.42 28.28
CA SER A 8 -12.27 -7.47 28.00
C SER A 8 -11.60 -8.63 27.26
N GLU A 9 -12.11 -9.85 27.41
CA GLU A 9 -11.60 -11.04 26.70
C GLU A 9 -11.57 -10.88 25.17
N ARG A 10 -12.59 -10.22 24.59
CA ARG A 10 -12.64 -9.91 23.15
C ARG A 10 -11.42 -9.09 22.71
N MET A 11 -11.11 -8.03 23.45
CA MET A 11 -9.98 -7.16 23.16
C MET A 11 -8.63 -7.83 23.41
N ASP A 12 -8.54 -8.74 24.39
CA ASP A 12 -7.32 -9.52 24.61
C ASP A 12 -7.02 -10.45 23.42
N ARG A 13 -8.05 -11.14 22.89
CA ARG A 13 -7.93 -11.96 21.67
C ARG A 13 -7.50 -11.14 20.47
N LEU A 14 -8.17 -10.01 20.21
CA LEU A 14 -7.83 -9.12 19.10
C LEU A 14 -6.41 -8.58 19.24
N HIS A 15 -5.99 -8.16 20.44
CA HIS A 15 -4.65 -7.63 20.68
C HIS A 15 -3.57 -8.69 20.37
N LYS A 16 -3.75 -9.93 20.82
CA LYS A 16 -2.83 -11.05 20.50
C LYS A 16 -2.76 -11.30 18.99
N ARG A 17 -3.92 -11.43 18.34
CA ARG A 17 -4.01 -11.62 16.87
C ARG A 17 -3.30 -10.51 16.10
N VAL A 18 -3.46 -9.25 16.50
CA VAL A 18 -2.79 -8.10 15.87
C VAL A 18 -1.28 -8.16 16.12
N ARG A 19 -0.82 -8.54 17.31
CA ARG A 19 0.63 -8.64 17.62
C ARG A 19 1.33 -9.73 16.81
N ASP A 20 0.66 -10.85 16.60
CA ASP A 20 1.20 -12.01 15.89
C ASP A 20 0.91 -11.97 14.38
N ARG A 21 0.37 -10.85 13.88
CA ARG A 21 -0.06 -10.73 12.48
C ARG A 21 1.12 -10.79 11.52
N VAL A 22 0.84 -11.37 10.35
CA VAL A 22 1.66 -11.23 9.14
C VAL A 22 0.86 -10.39 8.15
N ILE A 23 1.42 -9.25 7.75
CA ILE A 23 0.72 -8.28 6.89
C ILE A 23 0.77 -8.77 5.45
N GLN A 24 -0.34 -9.34 4.97
CA GLN A 24 -0.44 -9.75 3.57
C GLN A 24 -0.84 -8.57 2.69
N THR A 25 -0.02 -8.29 1.68
CA THR A 25 -0.32 -7.30 0.65
C THR A 25 -1.12 -7.95 -0.47
N ASP A 26 -2.26 -7.36 -0.82
CA ASP A 26 -3.08 -7.82 -1.94
C ASP A 26 -3.23 -6.76 -3.05
N SER A 27 -3.59 -7.25 -4.23
CA SER A 27 -3.70 -6.46 -5.47
C SER A 27 -5.09 -5.87 -5.71
N GLU A 28 -6.11 -6.22 -4.92
CA GLU A 28 -7.53 -5.97 -5.25
C GLU A 28 -7.79 -4.50 -5.56
N ARG A 29 -7.37 -3.62 -4.65
CA ARG A 29 -7.52 -2.17 -4.81
C ARG A 29 -6.78 -1.63 -6.02
N ALA A 30 -5.58 -2.14 -6.29
CA ALA A 30 -4.78 -1.69 -7.41
C ALA A 30 -5.42 -2.08 -8.74
N MET A 31 -6.00 -3.28 -8.82
CA MET A 31 -6.74 -3.75 -9.98
C MET A 31 -8.00 -2.90 -10.21
N ILE A 32 -8.82 -2.69 -9.17
CA ILE A 32 -10.04 -1.86 -9.27
C ILE A 32 -9.68 -0.44 -9.71
N MET A 33 -8.66 0.17 -9.11
CA MET A 33 -8.25 1.52 -9.49
C MET A 33 -7.73 1.58 -10.93
N THR A 34 -6.99 0.58 -11.39
CA THR A 34 -6.50 0.50 -12.77
C THR A 34 -7.66 0.48 -13.76
N GLU A 35 -8.67 -0.37 -13.53
CA GLU A 35 -9.86 -0.43 -14.40
C GLU A 35 -10.67 0.87 -14.37
N SER A 36 -10.79 1.50 -13.20
CA SER A 36 -11.41 2.82 -13.10
C SER A 36 -10.65 3.89 -13.90
N TYR A 37 -9.31 3.89 -13.84
CA TYR A 37 -8.48 4.82 -14.60
C TYR A 37 -8.55 4.57 -16.11
N LYS A 38 -8.68 3.32 -16.56
CA LYS A 38 -8.96 3.01 -17.97
C LYS A 38 -10.32 3.55 -18.41
N LYS A 39 -11.35 3.36 -17.58
CA LYS A 39 -12.73 3.79 -17.85
C LYS A 39 -12.89 5.31 -17.91
N TYR A 40 -12.22 6.03 -17.01
CA TYR A 40 -12.35 7.49 -16.88
C TYR A 40 -11.07 8.24 -17.26
N GLY A 41 -10.19 7.64 -18.08
CA GLY A 41 -8.87 8.20 -18.41
C GLY A 41 -8.93 9.60 -19.02
N ASN A 42 -9.97 9.90 -19.79
CA ASN A 42 -10.20 11.19 -20.44
C ASN A 42 -10.87 12.24 -19.51
N ALA A 43 -11.28 11.85 -18.30
CA ALA A 43 -11.86 12.78 -17.35
C ALA A 43 -10.76 13.59 -16.64
N VAL A 44 -11.07 14.85 -16.33
CA VAL A 44 -10.19 15.69 -15.52
C VAL A 44 -10.00 15.08 -14.11
N PRO A 45 -8.87 15.31 -13.43
CA PRO A 45 -8.57 14.70 -12.13
C PRO A 45 -9.67 14.89 -11.08
N ALA A 46 -10.33 16.05 -11.06
CA ALA A 46 -11.44 16.36 -10.15
C ALA A 46 -12.66 15.43 -10.31
N ILE A 47 -12.80 14.76 -11.45
CA ILE A 47 -13.86 13.76 -11.70
C ILE A 47 -13.28 12.35 -11.59
N ARG A 48 -12.10 12.11 -12.16
CA ARG A 48 -11.46 10.79 -12.18
C ARG A 48 -11.19 10.24 -10.79
N LEU A 49 -10.67 11.06 -9.86
CA LEU A 49 -10.31 10.59 -8.52
C LEU A 49 -11.53 10.19 -7.67
N PRO A 50 -12.62 10.99 -7.59
CA PRO A 50 -13.84 10.56 -6.90
C PRO A 50 -14.47 9.30 -7.53
N LYS A 51 -14.41 9.16 -8.86
CA LYS A 51 -14.92 7.95 -9.54
C LYS A 51 -14.09 6.71 -9.22
N ALA A 52 -12.78 6.83 -9.17
CA ALA A 52 -11.91 5.74 -8.72
C ALA A 52 -12.17 5.36 -7.26
N LEU A 53 -12.34 6.34 -6.37
CA LEU A 53 -12.71 6.07 -4.97
C LEU A 53 -14.06 5.35 -4.88
N TYR A 54 -15.06 5.80 -5.65
CA TYR A 54 -16.36 5.14 -5.71
C TYR A 54 -16.23 3.68 -6.16
N ASP A 55 -15.52 3.41 -7.25
CA ASP A 55 -15.34 2.05 -7.76
C ASP A 55 -14.61 1.16 -6.74
N ILE A 56 -13.63 1.69 -6.02
CA ILE A 56 -12.95 0.98 -4.93
C ILE A 56 -13.93 0.62 -3.82
N CYS A 57 -14.67 1.61 -3.29
CA CYS A 57 -15.65 1.37 -2.22
C CYS A 57 -16.79 0.44 -2.65
N ALA A 58 -17.18 0.44 -3.93
CA ALA A 58 -18.27 -0.38 -4.44
C ALA A 58 -17.88 -1.84 -4.73
N ASN A 59 -16.58 -2.12 -4.93
CA ASN A 59 -16.13 -3.44 -5.41
C ASN A 59 -15.11 -4.14 -4.50
N MET A 60 -14.50 -3.44 -3.53
CA MET A 60 -13.57 -4.08 -2.61
C MET A 60 -14.25 -5.15 -1.75
N THR A 61 -13.51 -6.21 -1.43
CA THR A 61 -13.96 -7.26 -0.51
C THR A 61 -14.17 -6.65 0.87
N LEU A 62 -15.37 -6.83 1.42
CA LEU A 62 -15.67 -6.48 2.80
C LEU A 62 -15.37 -7.67 3.71
N ARG A 63 -14.62 -7.39 4.79
CA ARG A 63 -14.24 -8.38 5.79
C ARG A 63 -14.68 -7.91 7.16
N VAL A 64 -15.26 -8.82 7.93
CA VAL A 64 -15.70 -8.61 9.32
C VAL A 64 -15.13 -9.76 10.14
N GLU A 65 -14.37 -9.42 11.18
CA GLU A 65 -13.83 -10.38 12.14
C GLU A 65 -14.81 -10.63 13.29
N ASP A 66 -14.68 -11.78 13.95
CA ASP A 66 -15.52 -12.14 15.10
C ASP A 66 -15.41 -11.15 16.28
N GLU A 67 -14.28 -10.47 16.40
CA GLU A 67 -14.01 -9.46 17.44
C GLU A 67 -14.46 -8.05 17.09
N ASP A 68 -14.89 -7.81 15.84
CA ASP A 68 -15.22 -6.48 15.35
C ASP A 68 -16.52 -5.95 15.98
N VAL A 69 -16.41 -4.76 16.56
CA VAL A 69 -17.56 -3.92 16.91
C VAL A 69 -17.67 -2.75 15.94
N LEU A 70 -16.53 -2.28 15.43
CA LEU A 70 -16.41 -1.30 14.36
C LEU A 70 -15.87 -2.05 13.14
N VAL A 71 -16.64 -2.03 12.06
CA VAL A 71 -16.32 -2.78 10.85
C VAL A 71 -15.69 -1.85 9.81
N CYS A 72 -14.51 -2.22 9.33
CA CYS A 72 -13.84 -1.63 8.18
C CYS A 72 -12.57 -2.44 7.89
N ASN A 73 -12.24 -2.60 6.62
CA ASN A 73 -10.99 -3.21 6.19
C ASN A 73 -10.37 -2.41 5.04
N MET A 74 -9.03 -2.36 4.99
CA MET A 74 -8.28 -1.67 3.93
C MET A 74 -7.85 -2.60 2.79
N ALA A 75 -8.01 -3.90 2.99
CA ALA A 75 -7.44 -4.99 2.19
C ALA A 75 -8.30 -6.24 2.41
N LYS A 76 -8.21 -7.25 1.54
CA LYS A 76 -9.03 -8.47 1.63
C LYS A 76 -8.63 -9.37 2.80
N ASN A 77 -7.42 -9.20 3.34
CA ASN A 77 -6.84 -10.00 4.41
C ASN A 77 -6.87 -9.30 5.78
N PHE A 78 -6.88 -10.07 6.88
CA PHE A 78 -6.81 -9.55 8.24
C PHE A 78 -5.54 -8.72 8.45
N CYS A 79 -5.69 -7.46 8.86
CA CYS A 79 -4.61 -6.48 8.95
C CYS A 79 -3.73 -6.39 7.67
N GLY A 80 -4.30 -6.75 6.52
CA GLY A 80 -3.64 -6.67 5.23
C GLY A 80 -3.43 -5.22 4.80
N THR A 81 -2.64 -5.07 3.74
CA THR A 81 -2.40 -3.75 3.12
C THR A 81 -2.67 -3.82 1.63
N ALA A 82 -3.06 -2.69 1.06
CA ALA A 82 -3.31 -2.54 -0.36
C ALA A 82 -2.41 -1.45 -0.94
N VAL A 83 -2.15 -1.51 -2.24
CA VAL A 83 -1.33 -0.52 -2.96
C VAL A 83 -2.19 0.61 -3.53
N ASN A 84 -1.68 1.83 -3.47
CA ASN A 84 -2.21 3.01 -4.18
C ASN A 84 -1.47 3.17 -5.52
N PRO A 85 -1.93 2.56 -6.62
CA PRO A 85 -1.09 2.53 -7.81
C PRO A 85 -0.95 3.89 -8.51
N ASN A 86 -1.88 4.81 -8.28
CA ASN A 86 -1.75 6.20 -8.72
C ASN A 86 -0.65 7.00 -8.01
N TYR A 87 -0.12 6.52 -6.89
CA TYR A 87 1.05 7.09 -6.23
C TYR A 87 2.32 6.30 -6.53
N SER A 88 2.27 4.98 -6.35
CA SER A 88 3.47 4.12 -6.32
C SER A 88 3.55 3.10 -7.44
N GLY A 89 2.68 3.19 -8.47
CA GLY A 89 2.58 2.17 -9.51
C GLY A 89 2.26 0.81 -8.92
N ILE A 90 3.07 -0.20 -9.20
CA ILE A 90 2.86 -1.56 -8.67
C ILE A 90 3.30 -1.73 -7.20
N GLY A 91 3.82 -0.67 -6.57
CA GLY A 91 4.38 -0.74 -5.23
C GLY A 91 5.79 -1.34 -5.22
N TRP A 92 6.40 -1.42 -4.03
CA TRP A 92 7.80 -1.82 -3.89
C TRP A 92 8.00 -3.34 -3.76
N ILE A 93 6.99 -4.08 -3.28
CA ILE A 93 7.09 -5.53 -3.00
C ILE A 93 7.38 -6.36 -4.27
N PRO A 94 6.74 -6.10 -5.44
CA PRO A 94 7.10 -6.84 -6.65
C PRO A 94 8.58 -6.71 -7.04
N TYR A 95 9.22 -5.56 -6.78
CA TYR A 95 10.66 -5.41 -7.00
C TYR A 95 11.50 -6.25 -6.04
N GLN A 96 11.06 -6.40 -4.79
CA GLN A 96 11.75 -7.24 -3.81
C GLN A 96 11.69 -8.73 -4.19
N ILE A 97 10.53 -9.18 -4.66
CA ILE A 97 10.36 -10.54 -5.20
C ILE A 97 11.28 -10.74 -6.42
N ARG A 98 11.28 -9.81 -7.38
CA ARG A 98 12.17 -9.86 -8.56
C ARG A 98 13.65 -9.87 -8.21
N SER A 99 14.05 -9.16 -7.16
CA SER A 99 15.44 -9.13 -6.69
C SER A 99 15.86 -10.42 -5.95
N GLY A 100 14.92 -11.29 -5.60
CA GLY A 100 15.15 -12.49 -4.78
C GLY A 100 15.23 -12.21 -3.28
N ALA A 101 15.05 -10.96 -2.83
CA ALA A 101 15.03 -10.60 -1.42
C ALA A 101 13.81 -11.18 -0.69
N TRP A 102 12.67 -11.30 -1.39
CA TRP A 102 11.49 -11.98 -0.88
C TRP A 102 11.39 -13.36 -1.51
N THR A 103 11.18 -14.39 -0.69
CA THR A 103 11.22 -15.79 -1.13
C THR A 103 9.89 -16.48 -0.88
N LEU A 104 9.52 -17.38 -1.79
CA LEU A 104 8.35 -18.23 -1.67
C LEU A 104 8.60 -19.26 -0.57
N ARG A 105 7.69 -19.37 0.40
CA ARG A 105 7.78 -20.33 1.52
C ARG A 105 6.77 -21.47 1.38
N GLU A 106 6.80 -22.41 2.31
CA GLU A 106 5.96 -23.63 2.32
C GLU A 106 4.46 -23.34 2.40
N ASP A 107 4.07 -22.18 2.94
CA ASP A 107 2.68 -21.71 3.00
C ASP A 107 2.15 -21.17 1.66
N GLY A 108 2.99 -21.19 0.61
CA GLY A 108 2.63 -20.73 -0.73
C GLY A 108 2.67 -19.21 -0.91
N LEU A 109 3.21 -18.46 0.04
CA LEU A 109 3.32 -17.00 -0.03
C LEU A 109 4.79 -16.56 -0.21
N TYR A 110 4.99 -15.42 -0.85
CA TYR A 110 6.27 -14.70 -0.78
C TYR A 110 6.36 -14.00 0.57
N HIS A 111 7.51 -14.11 1.24
CA HIS A 111 7.77 -13.47 2.53
C HIS A 111 8.97 -12.55 2.46
N ASN A 112 8.95 -11.49 3.25
CA ASN A 112 10.14 -10.68 3.49
C ASN A 112 11.19 -11.43 4.35
N PRO A 113 12.44 -10.93 4.42
CA PRO A 113 13.48 -11.52 5.25
C PRO A 113 13.09 -11.60 6.74
N ASP A 114 13.55 -12.65 7.43
CA ASP A 114 13.27 -12.84 8.86
C ASP A 114 13.96 -11.80 9.76
N THR A 115 14.90 -11.03 9.23
CA THR A 115 15.58 -9.93 9.93
C THR A 115 14.73 -8.66 10.03
N GLU A 116 13.66 -8.54 9.25
CA GLU A 116 12.75 -7.39 9.28
C GLU A 116 11.81 -7.45 10.48
N GLU A 117 11.56 -6.31 11.13
CA GLU A 117 10.67 -6.26 12.31
C GLU A 117 9.20 -6.52 11.94
N ILE A 118 8.78 -6.02 10.77
CA ILE A 118 7.41 -6.15 10.29
C ILE A 118 7.35 -7.36 9.36
N ARG A 119 6.58 -8.39 9.74
CA ARG A 119 6.33 -9.55 8.89
C ARG A 119 5.34 -9.19 7.79
N MET A 120 5.74 -9.39 6.54
CA MET A 120 4.92 -9.10 5.37
C MET A 120 4.94 -10.24 4.37
N THR A 121 3.80 -10.43 3.71
CA THR A 121 3.63 -11.45 2.67
C THR A 121 2.93 -10.92 1.44
N MET A 122 3.04 -11.65 0.34
CA MET A 122 2.28 -11.44 -0.88
C MET A 122 2.00 -12.80 -1.54
N ALA A 123 0.76 -13.02 -2.00
CA ALA A 123 0.44 -14.24 -2.73
C ALA A 123 0.98 -14.16 -4.18
N PRO A 124 1.41 -15.28 -4.79
CA PRO A 124 1.92 -15.28 -6.16
C PRO A 124 0.96 -14.65 -7.19
N GLU A 125 -0.33 -14.91 -7.05
CA GLU A 125 -1.39 -14.34 -7.87
C GLU A 125 -1.51 -12.82 -7.73
N ASP A 126 -1.29 -12.28 -6.53
CA ASP A 126 -1.26 -10.84 -6.30
C ASP A 126 0.00 -10.22 -6.94
N TYR A 127 1.15 -10.91 -6.88
CA TYR A 127 2.37 -10.51 -7.59
C TYR A 127 2.16 -10.45 -9.11
N GLU A 128 1.56 -11.49 -9.71
CA GLU A 128 1.26 -11.51 -11.14
C GLU A 128 0.26 -10.42 -11.53
N ALA A 129 -0.77 -10.19 -10.71
CA ALA A 129 -1.73 -9.11 -10.92
C ALA A 129 -1.03 -7.73 -10.91
N PHE A 130 -0.12 -7.48 -9.97
CA PHE A 130 0.69 -6.27 -9.96
C PHE A 130 1.55 -6.13 -11.22
N CYS A 131 2.27 -7.18 -11.61
CA CYS A 131 3.08 -7.16 -12.84
C CYS A 131 2.23 -6.86 -14.09
N SER A 132 1.00 -7.36 -14.15
CA SER A 132 0.10 -7.14 -15.30
C SER A 132 -0.29 -5.67 -15.54
N ILE A 133 -0.20 -4.82 -14.51
CA ILE A 133 -0.57 -3.40 -14.57
C ILE A 133 0.66 -2.47 -14.58
N GLU A 134 1.89 -3.01 -14.55
CA GLU A 134 3.12 -2.21 -14.47
C GLU A 134 3.24 -1.22 -15.62
N GLU A 135 3.09 -1.69 -16.86
CA GLU A 135 3.20 -0.85 -18.05
C GLU A 135 2.11 0.24 -18.10
N PHE A 136 0.92 -0.07 -17.60
CA PHE A 136 -0.16 0.92 -17.54
C PHE A 136 0.21 2.11 -16.65
N TRP A 137 0.81 1.86 -15.48
CA TRP A 137 1.10 2.92 -14.51
C TRP A 137 2.37 3.73 -14.80
N LYS A 138 3.26 3.26 -15.68
CA LYS A 138 4.45 4.00 -16.09
C LYS A 138 4.09 5.41 -16.60
N GLY A 139 4.72 6.42 -15.99
CA GLY A 139 4.56 7.83 -16.34
C GLY A 139 3.21 8.43 -15.95
N LYS A 140 2.38 7.71 -15.18
CA LYS A 140 1.02 8.16 -14.78
C LYS A 140 0.88 8.36 -13.29
N THR A 141 1.91 8.04 -12.51
CA THR A 141 1.85 8.19 -11.06
C THR A 141 2.06 9.65 -10.65
N PHE A 142 1.52 10.03 -9.50
CA PHE A 142 1.84 11.34 -8.91
C PHE A 142 3.34 11.48 -8.63
N THR A 143 4.02 10.38 -8.31
CA THR A 143 5.47 10.34 -8.14
C THR A 143 6.18 10.69 -9.44
N ASP A 144 5.80 10.09 -10.58
CA ASP A 144 6.38 10.40 -11.90
C ASP A 144 6.21 11.89 -12.25
N ILE A 145 5.02 12.43 -12.03
CA ILE A 145 4.71 13.85 -12.29
C ILE A 145 5.56 14.74 -11.36
N ALA A 146 5.61 14.45 -10.07
CA ALA A 146 6.38 15.23 -9.11
C ALA A 146 7.88 15.18 -9.41
N ASN A 147 8.42 14.02 -9.77
CA ASN A 147 9.82 13.86 -10.15
C ASN A 147 10.18 14.69 -11.38
N SER A 148 9.26 14.87 -12.34
CA SER A 148 9.49 15.74 -13.49
C SER A 148 9.69 17.23 -13.13
N TRP A 149 9.31 17.64 -11.93
CA TRP A 149 9.48 19.00 -11.41
C TRP A 149 10.69 19.14 -10.47
N THR A 150 11.50 18.09 -10.34
CA THR A 150 12.72 18.12 -9.51
C THR A 150 13.69 19.14 -10.09
N PRO A 151 14.18 20.10 -9.29
CA PRO A 151 15.11 21.11 -9.78
C PRO A 151 16.51 20.53 -10.01
N ASP A 152 17.26 21.16 -10.92
CA ASP A 152 18.68 20.89 -11.10
C ASP A 152 19.43 21.03 -9.77
N GLY A 153 20.30 20.06 -9.47
CA GLY A 153 21.08 20.02 -8.23
C GLY A 153 20.39 19.37 -7.03
N TYR A 154 19.14 18.90 -7.15
CA TYR A 154 18.47 18.15 -6.06
C TYR A 154 19.29 16.94 -5.60
N ASP A 155 19.76 16.12 -6.55
CA ASP A 155 20.53 14.92 -6.23
C ASP A 155 21.85 15.25 -5.53
N GLU A 156 22.49 16.37 -5.90
CA GLU A 156 23.69 16.85 -5.23
C GLU A 156 23.39 17.30 -3.81
N LEU A 157 22.32 18.07 -3.61
CA LEU A 157 21.86 18.52 -2.29
C LEU A 157 21.56 17.32 -1.37
N ALA A 158 20.83 16.33 -1.89
CA ALA A 158 20.47 15.12 -1.17
C ALA A 158 21.71 14.26 -0.84
N ARG A 159 22.66 14.14 -1.79
CA ARG A 159 23.94 13.45 -1.58
C ARG A 159 24.77 14.10 -0.47
N LEU A 160 24.77 15.42 -0.38
CA LEU A 160 25.49 16.17 0.66
C LEU A 160 24.86 16.02 2.06
N ARG A 161 23.62 15.51 2.16
CA ARG A 161 22.89 15.31 3.42
C ARG A 161 22.83 16.55 4.32
N CYS A 162 22.81 17.73 3.70
CA CYS A 162 22.64 19.01 4.40
C CYS A 162 21.16 19.39 4.59
N THR A 163 20.24 18.56 4.08
CA THR A 163 18.80 18.63 4.29
C THR A 163 18.25 17.22 4.55
N HIS A 164 16.95 17.11 4.83
CA HIS A 164 16.26 15.81 4.91
C HIS A 164 15.99 15.18 3.54
N ALA A 165 16.42 15.80 2.44
CA ALA A 165 16.30 15.21 1.10
C ALA A 165 17.14 13.94 1.02
N VAL A 166 16.59 12.91 0.38
CA VAL A 166 17.26 11.63 0.14
C VAL A 166 17.47 11.43 -1.37
N PRO A 167 18.64 10.89 -1.80
CA PRO A 167 18.86 10.58 -3.20
C PRO A 167 17.83 9.57 -3.70
N GLY A 168 17.34 9.76 -4.93
CA GLY A 168 16.44 8.83 -5.59
C GLY A 168 15.11 9.45 -6.05
N PRO A 169 14.27 8.66 -6.74
CA PRO A 169 13.14 9.16 -7.53
C PRO A 169 11.88 9.42 -6.68
N PHE A 170 12.02 9.90 -5.45
CA PHE A 170 10.90 9.95 -4.51
C PHE A 170 10.70 11.34 -3.94
N PHE A 171 10.54 12.34 -4.81
CA PHE A 171 10.20 13.70 -4.39
C PHE A 171 8.84 13.75 -3.66
N VAL A 172 7.86 12.97 -4.16
CA VAL A 172 6.59 12.68 -3.48
C VAL A 172 6.35 11.19 -3.57
N HIS A 173 6.27 10.49 -2.44
CA HIS A 173 6.12 9.02 -2.41
C HIS A 173 4.85 8.55 -1.69
N LEU A 174 4.19 9.42 -0.92
CA LEU A 174 3.00 9.09 -0.15
C LEU A 174 1.91 10.15 -0.35
N PRO A 175 0.63 9.75 -0.29
CA PRO A 175 -0.47 10.70 -0.25
C PRO A 175 -0.37 11.61 0.98
N ALA A 176 -0.85 12.85 0.85
CA ALA A 176 -1.07 13.71 2.00
C ALA A 176 -2.13 13.08 2.92
N GLY A 177 -1.89 13.13 4.24
CA GLY A 177 -2.83 12.65 5.25
C GLY A 177 -2.66 13.30 6.63
N HIS A 178 -1.68 14.19 6.79
CA HIS A 178 -1.37 14.88 8.05
C HIS A 178 -2.37 16.01 8.33
N MET A 179 -3.65 15.66 8.52
CA MET A 179 -4.73 16.60 8.75
C MET A 179 -5.79 16.02 9.70
N THR A 180 -6.47 16.90 10.42
CA THR A 180 -7.74 16.60 11.09
C THR A 180 -8.85 17.20 10.21
N PRO A 181 -9.72 16.39 9.62
CA PRO A 181 -10.80 16.88 8.75
C PRO A 181 -11.83 17.72 9.52
#